data_AF-A0AAE2SGL4-F1
#
_entry.id   AF-A0AAE2SGL4-F1
#
_cell.length_a   1.000
_cell.length_b   1.000
_cell.length_c   1.000
_cell.angle_alpha   90.00
_cell.angle_beta   90.00
_cell.angle_gamma   90.00
#
_symmetry.space_group_name_H-M   'P 1'
#
loop_
_entity.id
_entity.type
_entity.pdbx_description
1 polymer ?
#
loop_
_entity_poly.entity_id
_entity_poly.type
_entity_poly.pdbx_seq_one_letter_code
_entity_poly.pdbx_strand_id
1 'polypeptide(L)'
;MKKLLKPILLLSLFLGCLQLSHATEPKGNVSVTLKVPDPGWKVHIASMHVKEGKLLVICRASHGAGVHASMITEVTAKARVKKGLAALPREVYLIGRSWNWGDGYTAITEKDLPKIIEASEQVYSAPSEKAPQPEDFIGLTLEKAKTLAEQHKIEYRITMVDGQPRPATTDYRPHRYNFEVEKGKISRVIKG
;
A
#
# COMPACT_ATOMS: atom_id res chain seq x y z
N MET A 1 76.34 -9.06 -22.42
CA MET A 1 76.01 -7.75 -23.03
C MET A 1 74.57 -7.78 -23.53
N LYS A 2 73.70 -6.85 -23.06
CA LYS A 2 72.42 -6.41 -23.69
C LYS A 2 71.29 -7.47 -23.73
N LYS A 3 70.04 -7.26 -23.30
CA LYS A 3 69.30 -6.09 -22.79
C LYS A 3 68.11 -6.59 -21.94
N LEU A 4 67.82 -5.79 -20.93
CA LEU A 4 66.63 -5.77 -20.06
C LEU A 4 65.34 -5.56 -20.90
N LEU A 5 64.30 -6.35 -20.66
CA LEU A 5 62.93 -5.98 -21.04
C LEU A 5 61.97 -6.32 -19.89
N LYS A 6 61.44 -5.28 -19.24
CA LYS A 6 60.26 -5.35 -18.35
C LYS A 6 59.01 -5.06 -19.19
N PRO A 7 57.90 -5.76 -18.97
CA PRO A 7 56.56 -5.20 -19.11
C PRO A 7 55.87 -5.24 -17.73
N ILE A 8 55.60 -4.09 -17.11
CA ILE A 8 54.37 -3.30 -17.21
C ILE A 8 53.14 -4.06 -16.65
N LEU A 9 52.86 -3.71 -15.39
CA LEU A 9 51.59 -3.60 -14.69
C LEU A 9 50.30 -3.81 -15.53
N LEU A 10 49.45 -4.75 -15.11
CA LEU A 10 47.99 -4.58 -15.17
C LEU A 10 47.39 -5.04 -13.84
N LEU A 11 47.17 -4.06 -12.97
CA LEU A 11 46.41 -4.18 -11.74
C LEU A 11 44.92 -4.25 -12.11
N SER A 12 44.36 -5.45 -12.23
CA SER A 12 42.92 -5.63 -12.39
C SER A 12 42.22 -5.37 -11.05
N LEU A 13 41.84 -4.11 -10.81
CA LEU A 13 40.84 -3.76 -9.81
C LEU A 13 39.52 -4.43 -10.22
N PHE A 14 39.23 -5.60 -9.67
CA PHE A 14 37.86 -6.08 -9.60
C PHE A 14 37.13 -5.16 -8.63
N LEU A 15 36.54 -4.10 -9.17
CA LEU A 15 35.51 -3.33 -8.49
C LEU A 15 34.30 -4.27 -8.42
N GLY A 16 34.32 -5.15 -7.42
CA GLY A 16 33.21 -6.02 -7.06
C GLY A 16 32.03 -5.12 -6.77
N CYS A 17 31.14 -5.03 -7.76
CA CYS A 17 29.85 -4.40 -7.64
C CYS A 17 29.17 -4.98 -6.39
N LEU A 18 29.10 -4.21 -5.31
CA LEU A 18 28.27 -4.57 -4.16
C LEU A 18 26.85 -4.71 -4.69
N GLN A 19 26.42 -5.94 -4.94
CA GLN A 19 25.02 -6.22 -5.12
C GLN A 19 24.38 -5.95 -3.76
N LEU A 20 23.74 -4.78 -3.65
CA LEU A 20 22.79 -4.50 -2.56
C LEU A 20 21.63 -5.49 -2.74
N SER A 21 21.80 -6.68 -2.18
CA SER A 21 20.70 -7.58 -1.88
C SER A 21 19.74 -6.78 -1.02
N HIS A 22 18.59 -6.38 -1.57
CA HIS A 22 17.49 -5.84 -0.78
C HIS A 22 17.02 -6.96 0.13
N ALA A 23 17.63 -7.06 1.31
CA ALA A 23 17.17 -7.94 2.36
C ALA A 23 15.74 -7.52 2.68
N THR A 24 14.78 -8.39 2.39
CA THR A 24 13.39 -8.19 2.78
C THR A 24 13.36 -8.00 4.29
N GLU A 25 13.18 -6.76 4.73
CA GLU A 25 13.13 -6.45 6.15
C GLU A 25 12.00 -7.25 6.81
N PRO A 26 12.23 -7.76 8.04
CA PRO A 26 11.21 -8.50 8.76
C PRO A 26 9.96 -7.63 8.96
N LYS A 27 8.77 -8.22 8.78
CA LYS A 27 7.49 -7.53 9.02
C LYS A 27 7.09 -7.65 10.49
N GLY A 28 6.67 -6.54 11.10
CA GLY A 28 6.05 -6.46 12.42
C GLY A 28 4.52 -6.37 12.35
N ASN A 29 3.84 -6.77 13.42
CA ASN A 29 2.38 -6.66 13.53
C ASN A 29 1.98 -5.34 14.20
N VAL A 30 0.99 -4.66 13.62
CA VAL A 30 0.26 -3.55 14.24
C VAL A 30 -1.14 -4.07 14.57
N SER A 31 -1.58 -3.86 15.80
CA SER A 31 -2.89 -4.30 16.31
C SER A 31 -3.58 -3.13 16.98
N VAL A 32 -4.85 -2.93 16.67
CA VAL A 32 -5.72 -1.93 17.30
C VAL A 32 -6.92 -2.66 17.86
N THR A 33 -7.12 -2.56 19.17
CA THR A 33 -8.27 -3.14 19.87
C THR A 33 -9.18 -2.01 20.32
N LEU A 34 -10.45 -2.08 19.94
CA LEU A 34 -11.46 -1.09 20.30
C LEU A 34 -12.65 -1.80 20.96
N LYS A 35 -13.28 -1.13 21.91
CA LYS A 35 -14.58 -1.57 22.42
C LYS A 35 -15.70 -0.98 21.55
N VAL A 36 -16.71 -1.79 21.23
CA VAL A 36 -17.86 -1.47 20.38
C VAL A 36 -19.19 -1.77 21.08
N PRO A 37 -20.30 -1.10 20.73
CA PRO A 37 -21.59 -1.24 21.42
C PRO A 37 -22.24 -2.62 21.30
N ASP A 38 -21.95 -3.34 20.22
CA ASP A 38 -22.54 -4.64 19.91
C ASP A 38 -21.62 -5.44 18.96
N PRO A 39 -21.80 -6.77 18.86
CA PRO A 39 -20.98 -7.63 18.00
C PRO A 39 -21.13 -7.40 16.49
N GLY A 40 -22.12 -6.61 16.07
CA GLY A 40 -22.33 -6.27 14.66
C GLY A 40 -21.29 -5.30 14.12
N TRP A 41 -20.54 -4.64 14.99
CA TRP A 41 -19.45 -3.75 14.61
C TRP A 41 -18.20 -4.52 14.19
N LYS A 42 -17.54 -4.00 13.16
CA LYS A 42 -16.21 -4.41 12.71
C LYS A 42 -15.33 -3.19 12.63
N VAL A 43 -14.03 -3.41 12.86
CA VAL A 43 -12.99 -2.39 12.69
C VAL A 43 -11.91 -2.97 11.80
N HIS A 44 -11.44 -2.19 10.84
CA HIS A 44 -10.29 -2.53 10.02
C HIS A 44 -9.30 -1.36 9.95
N ILE A 45 -8.01 -1.67 9.90
CA ILE A 45 -6.97 -0.67 9.63
C ILE A 45 -7.00 -0.39 8.13
N ALA A 46 -7.41 0.81 7.73
CA ALA A 46 -7.53 1.23 6.34
C ALA A 46 -6.20 1.71 5.74
N SER A 47 -5.40 2.44 6.53
CA SER A 47 -4.06 2.87 6.12
C SER A 47 -3.18 3.15 7.32
N MET A 48 -1.86 3.17 7.12
CA MET A 48 -0.92 3.68 8.11
C MET A 48 0.07 4.62 7.46
N HIS A 49 0.41 5.68 8.20
CA HIS A 49 1.28 6.75 7.73
C HIS A 49 2.34 7.04 8.77
N VAL A 50 3.55 7.39 8.33
CA VAL A 50 4.61 7.88 9.21
C VAL A 50 4.66 9.40 9.13
N LYS A 51 4.55 10.05 10.29
CA LYS A 51 4.64 11.50 10.43
C LYS A 51 5.37 11.82 11.72
N GLU A 52 6.43 12.63 11.63
CA GLU A 52 7.20 13.10 12.79
C GLU A 52 7.67 11.96 13.74
N GLY A 53 8.08 10.82 13.17
CA GLY A 53 8.54 9.66 13.94
C GLY A 53 7.42 8.86 14.64
N LYS A 54 6.16 9.18 14.37
CA LYS A 54 4.99 8.42 14.85
C LYS A 54 4.35 7.64 13.72
N LEU A 55 3.71 6.53 14.09
CA LEU A 55 2.87 5.75 13.18
C LEU A 55 1.40 6.14 13.41
N LEU A 56 0.84 6.88 12.45
CA LEU A 56 -0.58 7.18 12.41
C LEU A 56 -1.32 5.96 11.86
N VAL A 57 -2.24 5.39 12.64
CA VAL A 57 -3.01 4.20 12.28
C VAL A 57 -4.45 4.62 12.01
N ILE A 58 -4.85 4.60 10.74
CA ILE A 58 -6.19 5.03 10.32
C ILE A 58 -7.09 3.80 10.25
N CYS A 59 -8.09 3.77 11.12
CA CYS A 59 -9.09 2.72 11.21
C CYS A 59 -10.44 3.20 10.67
N ARG A 60 -11.24 2.25 10.16
CA ARG A 60 -12.65 2.48 9.84
C ARG A 60 -13.52 1.48 10.60
N ALA A 61 -14.61 1.99 11.17
CA ALA A 61 -15.64 1.17 11.76
C ALA A 61 -16.79 0.96 10.76
N SER A 62 -17.31 -0.26 10.66
CA SER A 62 -18.51 -0.59 9.90
C SER A 62 -19.43 -1.45 10.75
N HIS A 63 -20.74 -1.32 10.54
CA HIS A 63 -21.74 -2.11 11.25
C HIS A 63 -22.47 -3.02 10.25
N GLY A 64 -22.50 -4.31 10.55
CA GLY A 64 -23.21 -5.28 9.72
C GLY A 64 -24.72 -5.15 9.91
N ALA A 65 -25.47 -5.25 8.81
CA ALA A 65 -26.93 -5.31 8.87
C ALA A 65 -27.40 -6.49 9.74
N GLY A 66 -28.56 -6.32 10.39
CA GLY A 66 -29.18 -7.34 11.23
C GLY A 66 -29.43 -6.89 12.66
N VAL A 67 -30.12 -7.73 13.42
CA VAL A 67 -30.36 -7.53 14.85
C VAL A 67 -29.19 -8.12 15.63
N HIS A 68 -28.51 -7.30 16.41
CA HIS A 68 -27.40 -7.69 17.27
C HIS A 68 -27.75 -7.43 18.73
N ALA A 69 -27.23 -8.23 19.65
CA ALA A 69 -27.38 -7.99 21.07
C ALA A 69 -26.60 -6.74 21.48
N SER A 70 -27.24 -5.80 22.18
CA SER A 70 -26.59 -4.61 22.73
C SER A 70 -25.69 -4.97 23.91
N MET A 71 -24.44 -5.34 23.60
CA MET A 71 -23.44 -5.72 24.58
C MET A 71 -22.07 -5.20 24.15
N ILE A 72 -21.41 -4.47 25.05
CA ILE A 72 -20.06 -3.94 24.81
C ILE A 72 -19.11 -5.10 24.54
N THR A 73 -18.50 -5.10 23.35
CA THR A 73 -17.63 -6.16 22.85
C THR A 73 -16.29 -5.56 22.43
N GLU A 74 -15.20 -6.32 22.50
CA GLU A 74 -13.91 -5.91 21.95
C GLU A 74 -13.72 -6.44 20.53
N VAL A 75 -13.29 -5.57 19.63
CA VAL A 75 -12.92 -5.91 18.25
C VAL A 75 -11.47 -5.55 18.01
N THR A 76 -10.75 -6.40 17.29
CA THR A 76 -9.33 -6.21 17.00
C THR A 76 -9.07 -6.17 15.51
N ALA A 77 -8.42 -5.10 15.05
CA ALA A 77 -7.91 -4.97 13.70
C ALA A 77 -6.40 -5.22 13.69
N LYS A 78 -5.89 -5.96 12.68
CA LYS A 78 -4.47 -6.29 12.55
C LYS A 78 -3.97 -6.02 11.14
N ALA A 79 -2.75 -5.52 11.04
CA ALA A 79 -2.04 -5.31 9.78
C ALA A 79 -0.53 -5.47 9.98
N ARG A 80 0.21 -5.65 8.88
CA ARG A 80 1.67 -5.86 8.91
C ARG A 80 2.40 -4.76 8.16
N VAL A 81 3.46 -4.23 8.79
CA VAL A 81 4.39 -3.24 8.22
C VAL A 81 5.83 -3.67 8.50
N LYS A 82 6.83 -2.95 7.99
CA LYS A 82 8.24 -3.20 8.36
C LYS A 82 8.41 -3.14 9.88
N LYS A 83 9.24 -4.02 10.46
CA LYS A 83 9.40 -4.14 11.92
C LYS A 83 9.80 -2.84 12.60
N GLY A 84 10.68 -2.03 11.98
CA GLY A 84 11.06 -0.71 12.50
C GLY A 84 9.87 0.24 12.63
N LEU A 85 8.96 0.22 11.66
CA LEU A 85 7.75 1.05 11.65
C LEU A 85 6.73 0.59 12.71
N ALA A 86 6.60 -0.73 12.91
CA ALA A 86 5.67 -1.28 13.90
C ALA A 86 6.04 -0.91 15.35
N ALA A 87 7.30 -0.53 15.61
CA ALA A 87 7.82 -0.14 16.91
C ALA A 87 7.65 1.36 17.24
N LEU A 88 7.23 2.18 16.26
CA LEU A 88 7.03 3.61 16.48
C LEU A 88 5.84 3.86 17.43
N PRO A 89 5.87 4.96 18.21
CA PRO A 89 4.70 5.43 18.96
C PRO A 89 3.48 5.59 18.04
N ARG A 90 2.31 5.20 18.52
CA ARG A 90 1.10 5.09 17.69
C ARG A 90 0.10 6.18 18.04
N GLU A 91 -0.49 6.77 17.01
CA GLU A 91 -1.70 7.58 17.11
C GLU A 91 -2.79 6.90 16.30
N VAL A 92 -3.87 6.49 16.96
CA VAL A 92 -4.95 5.74 16.33
C VAL A 92 -6.08 6.71 16.01
N TYR A 93 -6.49 6.75 14.75
CA TYR A 93 -7.63 7.54 14.30
C TYR A 93 -8.74 6.62 13.84
N LEU A 94 -9.97 6.89 14.28
CA LEU A 94 -11.15 6.14 13.86
C LEU A 94 -12.05 7.02 13.01
N ILE A 95 -12.21 6.63 11.75
CA ILE A 95 -13.16 7.24 10.83
C ILE A 95 -14.52 6.55 10.96
N GLY A 96 -15.57 7.35 11.04
CA GLY A 96 -16.95 6.90 11.05
C GLY A 96 -17.62 7.23 12.37
N ARG A 97 -18.18 6.22 13.03
CA ARG A 97 -18.91 6.39 14.30
C ARG A 97 -17.95 6.26 15.48
N SER A 98 -18.04 7.19 16.41
CA SER A 98 -17.38 7.13 17.71
C SER A 98 -18.40 6.92 18.83
N TRP A 99 -17.87 6.56 20.00
CA TRP A 99 -18.66 6.35 21.21
C TRP A 99 -18.08 7.19 22.34
N ASN A 100 -18.93 7.72 23.21
CA ASN A 100 -18.56 8.59 24.33
C ASN A 100 -17.82 7.89 25.48
N TRP A 101 -17.52 6.61 25.34
CA TRP A 101 -16.89 5.77 26.38
C TRP A 101 -15.70 4.94 25.86
N GLY A 102 -15.32 5.09 24.58
CA GLY A 102 -14.16 4.40 24.01
C GLY A 102 -12.86 5.19 24.23
N ASP A 103 -11.79 4.51 24.64
CA ASP A 103 -10.45 5.06 24.84
C ASP A 103 -9.46 4.56 23.76
N GLY A 104 -8.28 5.19 23.69
CA GLY A 104 -7.18 4.73 22.83
C GLY A 104 -7.28 5.10 21.35
N TYR A 105 -8.21 5.98 20.94
CA TYR A 105 -8.30 6.51 19.59
C TYR A 105 -8.84 7.95 19.55
N THR A 106 -8.57 8.65 18.45
CA THR A 106 -9.17 9.94 18.11
C THR A 106 -10.21 9.75 17.02
N ALA A 107 -11.47 10.11 17.31
CA ALA A 107 -12.54 10.06 16.33
C ALA A 107 -12.40 11.20 15.32
N ILE A 108 -12.51 10.88 14.02
CA ILE A 108 -12.37 11.84 12.93
C ILE A 108 -13.39 11.56 11.82
N THR A 109 -13.61 12.52 10.93
CA THR A 109 -14.39 12.33 9.70
C THR A 109 -13.48 12.12 8.49
N GLU A 110 -14.05 11.64 7.38
CA GLU A 110 -13.33 11.56 6.09
C GLU A 110 -12.79 12.92 5.62
N LYS A 111 -13.42 14.04 6.05
CA LYS A 111 -12.98 15.40 5.69
C LYS A 111 -11.74 15.85 6.45
N ASP A 112 -11.51 15.29 7.64
CA ASP A 112 -10.35 15.63 8.47
C ASP A 112 -9.10 14.86 8.03
N LEU A 113 -9.30 13.68 7.43
CA LEU A 113 -8.24 12.77 7.03
C LEU A 113 -7.13 13.44 6.20
N PRO A 114 -7.41 14.24 5.14
CA PRO A 114 -6.37 14.86 4.32
C PRO A 114 -5.42 15.76 5.13
N LYS A 115 -5.95 16.49 6.14
CA LYS A 115 -5.16 17.37 7.00
C LYS A 115 -4.29 16.57 7.96
N ILE A 116 -4.82 15.48 8.50
CA ILE A 116 -4.11 14.62 9.46
C ILE A 116 -2.90 13.98 8.79
N ILE A 117 -3.09 13.44 7.59
CA ILE A 117 -2.04 12.75 6.83
C ILE A 117 -1.19 13.69 5.96
N GLU A 118 -1.40 15.01 6.04
CA GLU A 118 -0.60 15.97 5.29
C GLU A 118 0.88 15.84 5.65
N ALA A 119 1.74 15.85 4.61
CA ALA A 119 3.18 15.65 4.73
C ALA A 119 3.60 14.34 5.43
N SER A 120 2.74 13.31 5.41
CA SER A 120 3.09 11.98 5.92
C SER A 120 3.48 11.02 4.79
N GLU A 121 4.27 10.00 5.13
CA GLU A 121 4.60 8.90 4.24
C GLU A 121 3.64 7.74 4.46
N GLN A 122 2.87 7.35 3.44
CA GLN A 122 2.01 6.17 3.54
C GLN A 122 2.84 4.89 3.50
N VAL A 123 2.81 4.12 4.58
CA VAL A 123 3.57 2.87 4.74
C VAL A 123 2.70 1.61 4.70
N TYR A 124 1.38 1.79 4.73
CA TYR A 124 0.39 0.74 4.56
C TYR A 124 -0.92 1.27 4.00
N SER A 125 -1.56 0.45 3.17
CA SER A 125 -2.95 0.57 2.77
C SER A 125 -3.58 -0.80 2.84
N ALA A 126 -4.76 -0.91 3.43
CA ALA A 126 -5.56 -2.11 3.29
C ALA A 126 -5.94 -2.27 1.81
N PRO A 127 -5.96 -3.49 1.28
CA PRO A 127 -6.70 -3.75 0.05
C PRO A 127 -8.12 -3.19 0.25
N SER A 128 -8.53 -2.21 -0.56
CA SER A 128 -9.90 -1.73 -0.50
C SER A 128 -10.84 -2.93 -0.64
N GLU A 129 -11.87 -3.01 0.22
CA GLU A 129 -12.87 -4.09 0.18
C GLU A 129 -13.56 -4.16 -1.20
N LYS A 130 -13.63 -3.03 -1.91
CA LYS A 130 -14.00 -2.97 -3.32
C LYS A 130 -12.76 -3.10 -4.19
N ALA A 131 -12.72 -4.12 -5.05
CA ALA A 131 -11.69 -4.22 -6.08
C ALA A 131 -11.78 -2.99 -7.00
N PRO A 132 -10.67 -2.31 -7.30
CA PRO A 132 -10.68 -1.14 -8.15
C PRO A 132 -11.18 -1.53 -9.55
N GLN A 133 -12.09 -0.70 -10.04
CA GLN A 133 -12.68 -0.83 -11.37
C GLN A 133 -11.79 -0.13 -12.39
N PRO A 134 -11.92 -0.43 -13.70
CA PRO A 134 -11.12 0.19 -14.75
C PRO A 134 -11.03 1.73 -14.66
N GLU A 135 -12.10 2.38 -14.21
CA GLU A 135 -12.21 3.85 -14.09
C GLU A 135 -11.32 4.40 -12.99
N ASP A 136 -11.05 3.62 -11.92
CA ASP A 136 -10.22 4.02 -10.79
C ASP A 136 -8.73 4.14 -11.18
N PHE A 137 -8.33 3.59 -12.32
CA PHE A 137 -6.96 3.65 -12.83
C PHE A 137 -6.72 4.84 -13.76
N ILE A 138 -7.76 5.39 -14.38
CA ILE A 138 -7.63 6.44 -15.40
C ILE A 138 -7.02 7.70 -14.77
N GLY A 139 -6.02 8.27 -15.43
CA GLY A 139 -5.31 9.47 -14.98
C GLY A 139 -4.21 9.23 -13.93
N LEU A 140 -4.11 8.03 -13.35
CA LEU A 140 -2.99 7.65 -12.49
C LEU A 140 -1.68 7.63 -13.29
N THR A 141 -0.56 7.92 -12.64
CA THR A 141 0.75 7.60 -13.20
C THR A 141 0.91 6.08 -13.29
N LEU A 142 1.71 5.60 -14.23
CA LEU A 142 1.95 4.17 -14.39
C LEU A 142 2.40 3.50 -13.08
N GLU A 143 3.28 4.14 -12.31
CA GLU A 143 3.73 3.62 -11.01
C GLU A 143 2.59 3.45 -10.01
N LYS A 144 1.72 4.48 -9.85
CA LYS A 144 0.57 4.41 -8.95
C LYS A 144 -0.44 3.34 -9.38
N ALA A 145 -0.66 3.20 -10.69
CA ALA A 145 -1.54 2.18 -11.24
C ALA A 145 -1.03 0.76 -10.97
N LYS A 146 0.29 0.52 -11.11
CA LYS A 146 0.92 -0.77 -10.77
C LYS A 146 0.76 -1.11 -9.30
N THR A 147 1.09 -0.16 -8.42
CA THR A 147 0.93 -0.33 -6.96
C THR A 147 -0.51 -0.66 -6.59
N LEU A 148 -1.49 0.04 -7.18
CA LEU A 148 -2.91 -0.22 -6.94
C LEU A 148 -3.33 -1.62 -7.43
N ALA A 149 -2.88 -2.03 -8.62
CA ALA A 149 -3.18 -3.38 -9.13
C ALA A 149 -2.56 -4.47 -8.26
N GLU A 150 -1.30 -4.31 -7.84
CA GLU A 150 -0.57 -5.26 -6.98
C GLU A 150 -1.19 -5.38 -5.59
N GLN A 151 -1.56 -4.24 -4.97
CA GLN A 151 -2.27 -4.21 -3.69
C GLN A 151 -3.57 -5.04 -3.71
N HIS A 152 -4.23 -5.07 -4.87
CA HIS A 152 -5.48 -5.78 -5.08
C HIS A 152 -5.35 -7.13 -5.78
N LYS A 153 -4.11 -7.58 -6.06
CA LYS A 153 -3.82 -8.81 -6.81
C LYS A 153 -4.54 -8.87 -8.17
N ILE A 154 -4.68 -7.71 -8.81
CA ILE A 154 -5.23 -7.60 -10.16
C ILE A 154 -4.08 -7.81 -11.15
N GLU A 155 -4.23 -8.81 -12.03
CA GLU A 155 -3.29 -8.99 -13.13
C GLU A 155 -3.39 -7.78 -14.07
N TYR A 156 -2.27 -7.30 -14.58
CA TYR A 156 -2.28 -6.23 -15.57
C TYR A 156 -1.22 -6.41 -16.66
N ARG A 157 -1.43 -5.76 -17.80
CA ARG A 157 -0.50 -5.70 -18.92
C ARG A 157 -0.56 -4.32 -19.56
N ILE A 158 0.58 -3.82 -20.05
CA ILE A 158 0.62 -2.57 -20.82
C ILE A 158 0.50 -2.94 -22.30
N THR A 159 -0.57 -2.52 -22.96
CA THR A 159 -0.84 -2.83 -24.38
C THR A 159 -0.54 -1.68 -25.33
N MET A 160 -0.50 -0.44 -24.82
CA MET A 160 -0.16 0.74 -25.62
C MET A 160 0.60 1.77 -24.78
N VAL A 161 1.59 2.43 -25.38
CA VAL A 161 2.33 3.55 -24.78
C VAL A 161 2.46 4.66 -25.82
N ASP A 162 1.91 5.83 -25.54
CA ASP A 162 1.95 7.02 -26.40
C ASP A 162 1.51 6.72 -27.84
N GLY A 163 0.39 6.01 -27.98
CA GLY A 163 -0.17 5.58 -29.27
C GLY A 163 0.57 4.41 -29.94
N GLN A 164 1.68 3.91 -29.37
CA GLN A 164 2.44 2.79 -29.91
C GLN A 164 2.03 1.47 -29.25
N PRO A 165 1.56 0.48 -30.03
CA PRO A 165 1.16 -0.82 -29.49
C PRO A 165 2.36 -1.58 -28.92
N ARG A 166 2.12 -2.37 -27.87
CA ARG A 166 3.09 -3.29 -27.28
C ARG A 166 2.77 -4.72 -27.70
N PRO A 167 3.78 -5.59 -27.92
CA PRO A 167 3.55 -6.99 -28.23
C PRO A 167 2.64 -7.65 -27.20
N ALA A 168 1.51 -8.17 -27.67
CA ALA A 168 0.49 -8.80 -26.84
C ALA A 168 -0.14 -9.96 -27.61
N THR A 169 -0.27 -11.10 -26.94
CA THR A 169 -1.11 -12.21 -27.39
C THR A 169 -2.58 -11.86 -27.19
N THR A 170 -3.44 -12.42 -28.04
CA THR A 170 -4.90 -12.18 -28.09
C THR A 170 -5.69 -13.07 -27.12
N ASP A 171 -5.04 -13.68 -26.12
CA ASP A 171 -5.70 -14.48 -25.09
C ASP A 171 -6.56 -13.60 -24.19
N TYR A 172 -7.85 -13.94 -24.05
CA TYR A 172 -8.76 -13.25 -23.14
C TYR A 172 -8.64 -13.79 -21.71
N ARG A 173 -8.34 -12.90 -20.77
CA ARG A 173 -8.28 -13.15 -19.32
C ARG A 173 -9.20 -12.17 -18.60
N PRO A 174 -10.39 -12.61 -18.14
CA PRO A 174 -11.39 -11.72 -17.54
C PRO A 174 -10.92 -11.02 -16.24
N HIS A 175 -9.90 -11.57 -15.58
CA HIS A 175 -9.32 -11.04 -14.34
C HIS A 175 -8.10 -10.11 -14.58
N ARG A 176 -7.69 -9.89 -15.83
CA ARG A 176 -6.55 -9.04 -16.20
C ARG A 176 -7.01 -7.71 -16.77
N TYR A 177 -6.30 -6.64 -16.42
CA TYR A 177 -6.50 -5.30 -16.96
C TYR A 177 -5.39 -4.96 -17.96
N ASN A 178 -5.77 -4.55 -19.18
CA ASN A 178 -4.87 -4.01 -20.18
C ASN A 178 -4.87 -2.48 -20.07
N PHE A 179 -3.69 -1.92 -19.79
CA PHE A 179 -3.46 -0.48 -19.65
C PHE A 179 -2.94 0.12 -20.95
N GLU A 180 -3.56 1.22 -21.33
CA GLU A 180 -3.04 2.15 -22.32
C GLU A 180 -2.49 3.37 -21.59
N VAL A 181 -1.27 3.77 -21.95
CA VAL A 181 -0.55 4.87 -21.30
C VAL A 181 -0.35 5.99 -22.30
N GLU A 182 -0.70 7.21 -21.93
CA GLU A 182 -0.39 8.43 -22.67
C GLU A 182 0.26 9.45 -21.73
N LYS A 183 1.38 10.02 -22.16
CA LYS A 183 2.13 11.05 -21.41
C LYS A 183 2.40 10.63 -19.95
N GLY A 184 2.74 9.35 -19.77
CA GLY A 184 3.05 8.76 -18.47
C GLY A 184 1.85 8.48 -17.55
N LYS A 185 0.62 8.68 -18.03
CA LYS A 185 -0.62 8.42 -17.28
C LYS A 185 -1.47 7.38 -17.97
N ILE A 186 -2.28 6.65 -17.22
CA ILE A 186 -3.26 5.71 -17.77
C ILE A 186 -4.34 6.51 -18.51
N SER A 187 -4.47 6.31 -19.82
CA SER A 187 -5.54 6.91 -20.63
C SER A 187 -6.76 6.00 -20.74
N ARG A 188 -6.55 4.68 -20.70
CA ARG A 188 -7.62 3.69 -20.83
C ARG A 188 -7.27 2.38 -20.12
N VAL A 189 -8.30 1.69 -19.64
CA VAL A 189 -8.22 0.34 -19.09
C VAL A 189 -9.28 -0.57 -19.70
N ILE A 190 -8.88 -1.74 -20.18
CA ILE A 190 -9.75 -2.74 -20.80
C ILE A 190 -9.59 -4.08 -20.06
N LYS A 191 -10.69 -4.78 -19.77
CA LYS A 191 -10.62 -6.15 -19.21
C LYS A 191 -10.26 -7.14 -20.32
N GLY A 192 -9.24 -7.98 -20.11
CA GLY A 192 -8.84 -9.04 -21.05
C GLY A 192 -7.41 -9.53 -20.91
#